data_AF-A0A9E2TQ97-F1
#
_entry.id   AF-A0A9E2TQ97-F1
#
_cell.length_a   1.000
_cell.length_b   1.000
_cell.length_c   1.000
_cell.angle_alpha   90.00
_cell.angle_beta   90.00
_cell.angle_gamma   90.00
#
_symmetry.space_group_name_H-M   'P 1'
#
loop_
_entity.id
_entity.type
_entity.pdbx_description
1 polymer ?
#
loop_
_entity_poly.entity_id
_entity_poly.type
_entity_poly.pdbx_seq_one_letter_code
_entity_poly.pdbx_strand_id
1 'polypeptide(L)' 'MRYFRIILILLIALVIVVFSVQNAEVVEVRFLSWRLESSRALIMLVCVGIGSLGTIIALLPAIFSKRRKTKDDEHSYSN' A
#
# COMPACT_ATOMS: atom_id res chain seq x y z
N MET A 1 -37.55 -9.58 -1.91
CA MET A 1 -36.31 -10.12 -2.53
C MET A 1 -35.89 -9.48 -3.86
N ARG A 2 -36.79 -9.09 -4.78
CA ARG A 2 -36.41 -8.47 -6.07
C ARG A 2 -35.99 -7.00 -5.93
N TYR A 3 -36.75 -6.20 -5.19
CA TYR A 3 -36.45 -4.78 -4.94
C TYR A 3 -35.14 -4.57 -4.15
N PHE A 4 -34.86 -5.44 -3.18
CA PHE A 4 -33.60 -5.40 -2.42
C PHE A 4 -32.38 -5.52 -3.33
N ARG A 5 -32.41 -6.40 -4.33
CA ARG A 5 -31.33 -6.54 -5.31
C ARG A 5 -31.12 -5.27 -6.14
N ILE A 6 -32.21 -4.62 -6.53
CA ILE A 6 -32.16 -3.36 -7.29
C ILE A 6 -31.54 -2.25 -6.43
N ILE A 7 -31.94 -2.14 -5.16
CA ILE A 7 -31.39 -1.17 -4.21
C ILE A 7 -29.89 -1.41 -4.01
N LEU A 8 -29.47 -2.67 -3.84
CA LEU A 8 -28.05 -3.02 -3.71
C LEU A 8 -27.25 -2.63 -4.95
N ILE A 9 -27.77 -2.92 -6.15
CA ILE A 9 -27.11 -2.57 -7.40
C ILE A 9 -26.98 -1.05 -7.55
N LEU A 10 -28.03 -0.29 -7.21
CA LEU A 10 -27.99 1.17 -7.24
C LEU A 10 -26.98 1.74 -6.25
N LEU A 11 -26.87 1.15 -5.06
CA LEU A 11 -25.91 1.56 -4.06
C LEU A 11 -24.48 1.30 -4.54
N ILE A 12 -24.21 0.12 -5.11
CA ILE A 12 -22.90 -0.21 -5.70
C ILE A 12 -22.58 0.74 -6.87
N ALA A 13 -23.55 1.01 -7.76
CA ALA A 13 -23.37 1.94 -8.86
C ALA A 13 -23.03 3.35 -8.37
N LEU A 14 -23.69 3.83 -7.31
CA LEU A 14 -23.38 5.11 -6.69
C LEU A 14 -21.95 5.16 -6.16
N VAL A 15 -21.51 4.10 -5.46
CA VAL A 15 -20.13 4.00 -4.95
C VAL A 15 -19.12 4.06 -6.10
N ILE A 16 -19.37 3.34 -7.19
CA ILE A 16 -18.50 3.34 -8.37
C ILE A 16 -18.41 4.73 -9.01
N VAL A 17 -19.53 5.44 -9.13
CA VAL A 17 -19.56 6.80 -9.68
C VAL A 17 -18.79 7.76 -8.79
N VAL A 18 -19.03 7.74 -7.48
CA VAL A 18 -18.34 8.61 -6.52
C VAL A 18 -16.83 8.33 -6.54
N PHE A 19 -16.44 7.05 -6.52
CA PHE A 19 -15.05 6.64 -6.67
C PHE A 19 -14.46 7.19 -7.96
N SER A 20 -15.15 7.05 -9.08
CA SER A 20 -14.65 7.50 -10.39
C SER A 20 -14.45 9.01 -10.43
N VAL A 21 -15.43 9.80 -9.95
CA VAL A 21 -15.34 11.27 -9.92
C VAL A 21 -14.22 11.75 -9.02
N GLN A 22 -14.06 11.16 -7.83
CA GLN A 22 -12.98 11.54 -6.91
C GLN A 22 -11.59 11.20 -7.47
N ASN A 23 -11.49 10.13 -8.26
CA ASN A 23 -10.25 9.66 -8.88
C ASN A 23 -10.00 10.21 -10.30
N ALA A 24 -10.94 10.99 -10.86
CA ALA A 24 -10.84 11.55 -12.22
C ALA A 24 -9.92 12.77 -12.31
N GLU A 25 -9.56 13.38 -11.17
CA GLU A 25 -8.69 14.55 -11.18
C GLU A 25 -7.24 14.15 -11.51
N VAL A 26 -6.65 14.87 -12.45
CA VAL A 26 -5.22 14.80 -12.77
C VAL A 26 -4.48 15.67 -11.78
N VAL A 27 -3.46 15.11 -11.12
CA VAL A 27 -2.61 15.80 -10.17
C VAL A 27 -1.20 15.91 -10.73
N GLU A 28 -0.62 17.11 -10.62
CA GLU A 28 0.79 17.37 -10.92
C GLU A 28 1.63 17.09 -9.67
N VAL A 29 2.55 16.14 -9.76
CA VAL A 29 3.59 15.89 -8.75
C VAL A 29 4.86 16.58 -9.22
N ARG A 30 5.36 17.52 -8.40
CA ARG A 30 6.61 18.23 -8.62
C ARG A 30 7.66 17.75 -7.64
N PHE A 31 8.76 17.25 -8.15
CA PHE A 31 9.90 16.81 -7.34
C PHE A 31 11.20 17.36 -7.91
N LEU A 32 11.83 18.29 -7.19
CA LEU A 32 13.05 18.99 -7.62
C LEU A 32 12.91 19.58 -9.04
N SER A 33 13.52 18.96 -10.06
CA SER A 33 13.39 19.34 -11.48
C SER A 33 12.41 18.48 -12.28
N TRP A 34 11.78 17.48 -11.65
CA TRP A 34 10.89 16.53 -12.30
C TRP A 34 9.42 16.88 -12.08
N ARG A 35 8.63 16.67 -13.12
CA ARG A 35 7.18 16.96 -13.15
C ARG A 35 6.48 15.75 -13.73
N LEU A 36 5.47 15.27 -13.03
CA LEU A 36 4.67 14.14 -13.46
C LEU A 36 3.20 14.50 -13.30
N GLU A 37 2.45 14.43 -14.40
CA GLU A 37 1.00 14.61 -14.42
C GLU A 37 0.35 13.24 -14.61
N SER A 38 -0.48 12.84 -13.66
CA SER A 38 -1.19 11.56 -13.72
C SER A 38 -2.46 11.60 -12.88
N SER A 39 -3.30 10.56 -12.95
CA SER A 39 -4.51 10.49 -12.13
C SER A 39 -4.17 10.31 -10.65
N ARG A 40 -4.99 10.89 -9.77
CA ARG A 40 -4.87 10.73 -8.31
C ARG A 40 -4.70 9.28 -7.88
N ALA A 41 -5.53 8.39 -8.44
CA ALA A 41 -5.51 6.97 -8.12
C ALA A 41 -4.15 6.33 -8.41
N LEU A 42 -3.59 6.59 -9.60
CA LEU A 42 -2.32 6.00 -10.02
C LEU A 42 -1.16 6.50 -9.16
N ILE A 43 -1.12 7.80 -8.87
CA ILE A 43 -0.09 8.39 -8.01
C ILE A 43 -0.13 7.74 -6.62
N MET A 44 -1.31 7.63 -6.01
CA MET A 44 -1.47 7.00 -4.69
C MET A 44 -1.05 5.53 -4.72
N LEU A 45 -1.46 4.78 -5.74
CA LEU A 45 -1.11 3.36 -5.88
C LEU A 45 0.40 3.16 -5.99
N VAL A 46 1.08 3.98 -6.79
CA VAL A 46 2.54 3.93 -6.95
C VAL A 46 3.24 4.36 -5.66
N CYS A 47 2.81 5.44 -5.01
CA CYS A 47 3.40 5.89 -3.74
C CYS A 47 3.31 4.82 -2.65
N VAL A 48 2.13 4.24 -2.45
CA VAL A 48 1.92 3.17 -1.46
C VAL A 48 2.70 1.92 -1.86
N GLY A 49 2.70 1.56 -3.15
CA GLY A 49 3.50 0.45 -3.67
C GLY A 49 4.98 0.60 -3.32
N ILE A 50 5.61 1.71 -3.73
CA ILE A 50 7.03 2.00 -3.46
C ILE A 50 7.30 2.01 -1.95
N GLY A 51 6.45 2.66 -1.15
CA GLY A 51 6.62 2.69 0.31
C GLY A 51 6.54 1.32 0.96
N SER A 52 5.61 0.47 0.51
CA SER A 52 5.46 -0.91 1.00
C SER A 52 6.68 -1.77 0.64
N LEU A 53 7.19 -1.67 -0.59
CA LEU A 53 8.42 -2.34 -1.01
C LEU A 53 9.62 -1.88 -0.19
N GLY A 54 9.76 -0.56 0.02
CA GLY A 54 10.83 0.01 0.85
C GLY A 54 10.78 -0.51 2.29
N THR A 55 9.58 -0.63 2.86
CA THR A 55 9.38 -1.18 4.21
C THR A 55 9.82 -2.64 4.29
N ILE A 56 9.46 -3.46 3.29
CA ILE A 56 9.89 -4.87 3.22
C ILE A 56 11.42 -4.94 3.19
N ILE A 57 12.06 -4.16 2.32
CA ILE A 57 13.52 -4.12 2.17
C ILE A 57 14.19 -3.72 3.50
N ALA A 58 13.67 -2.70 4.17
CA ALA A 58 14.19 -2.23 5.46
C ALA A 58 14.07 -3.29 6.57
N LEU A 59 13.04 -4.15 6.53
CA LEU A 59 12.84 -5.22 7.52
C LEU A 59 13.69 -6.47 7.26
N LEU A 60 14.16 -6.70 6.02
CA LEU A 60 15.00 -7.86 5.68
C LEU A 60 16.17 -8.08 6.67
N PRO A 61 17.06 -7.11 6.94
CA PRO A 61 18.22 -7.33 7.83
C PRO A 61 17.82 -7.69 9.27
N ALA A 62 16.68 -7.21 9.77
CA ALA A 62 16.17 -7.55 11.10
C ALA A 62 15.69 -9.01 11.15
N ILE A 63 15.07 -9.50 10.08
CA ILE A 63 14.64 -10.89 9.96
C ILE A 63 15.85 -11.84 9.89
N PHE A 64 16.89 -11.47 9.14
CA PHE A 64 18.10 -12.29 9.01
C PHE A 64 18.98 -12.26 10.27
N SER A 65 19.07 -11.13 10.98
CA SER A 65 19.89 -11.02 12.20
C SER A 65 19.34 -11.80 13.39
N LYS A 66 18.03 -12.11 13.41
CA LYS A 66 17.41 -12.88 14.51
C LYS A 66 17.93 -14.32 14.61
N ARG A 67 18.55 -14.88 13.56
CA ARG A 67 19.13 -16.23 13.57
C ARG A 67 20.50 -16.33 14.24
N ARG A 68 21.17 -15.19 14.53
CA ARG A 68 22.51 -15.21 15.15
C ARG A 68 22.48 -15.12 16.67
N LYS A 69 21.51 -14.44 17.29
CA LYS A 69 21.46 -14.30 18.76
C LYS A 69 21.14 -15.61 19.50
N THR A 70 20.26 -16.45 18.97
CA THR A 70 19.86 -17.69 19.66
C THR A 70 21.02 -18.69 19.84
N LYS A 71 22.07 -18.63 19.00
CA LYS A 71 23.21 -19.56 19.12
C LYS A 71 24.24 -19.15 20.17
N ASP A 72 24.37 -17.85 20.47
CA ASP A 72 25.28 -17.37 21.50
C ASP A 72 24.67 -17.51 22.92
N ASP A 73 23.35 -17.34 23.03
CA ASP A 73 22.65 -17.43 24.31
C ASP A 73 22.62 -18.88 24.85
N GLU A 74 22.58 -19.89 23.98
CA GLU A 74 22.49 -21.31 24.35
C GLU A 74 23.86 -21.89 24.79
N HIS A 75 24.96 -21.35 24.27
CA HIS A 75 26.31 -21.77 24.68
C HIS A 75 26.72 -21.20 26.06
N SER A 76 26.07 -20.12 26.51
CA SER A 76 26.41 -19.45 27.78
C SER A 76 25.82 -20.11 29.03
N TYR A 77 24.85 -21.03 28.89
CA TYR A 77 24.28 -21.80 30.01
C TYR A 77 24.87 -23.22 30.14
N SER A 78 25.78 -23.61 29.24
CA SER A 78 26.38 -24.95 29.21
C SER A 78 27.79 -25.03 29.81
N ASN A 79 28.31 -23.95 30.42
CA ASN A 79 29.58 -23.94 31.15
C ASN A 79 29.37 -23.60 32.62
#